data_AF-A0A4R6Q1U8-F1
#
_entry.id   AF-A0A4R6Q1U8-F1
#
_cell.length_a   1.000
_cell.length_b   1.000
_cell.length_c   1.000
_cell.angle_alpha   90.00
_cell.angle_beta   90.00
_cell.angle_gamma   90.00
#
_symmetry.space_group_name_H-M   'P 1'
#
loop_
_entity.id
_entity.type
_entity.pdbx_description
1 polymer ?
#
loop_
_entity_poly.entity_id
_entity_poly.type
_entity_poly.pdbx_seq_one_letter_code
_entity_poly.pdbx_strand_id
1 'polypeptide(L)'
;MTRNIQFPTREDLDKVCPDNPVVMYRVCMHCLWVNTKALELAGITDDTKDPLGGEIIRDEKGVATGVLTDAATQAVDKIIPPYTVDNVMHMLPLIEKTYLKNGITTVVDLGAGFLSPAGPAQGDTMIKALKKSYEEDKVKLRSYVYVRPGELLDEYYKNGPEIGLYDDRLTVRGQKIFADGTLGARSAWLLEDYSDRPGHKGNNRMSSEELESLVKKAYDAGFQTTIHGIGERLLI
;
A
#
# COMPACT_ATOMS: atom_id res chain seq x y z
N MET A 1 22.54 -22.35 -12.17
CA MET A 1 21.33 -23.20 -12.05
C MET A 1 20.12 -22.32 -12.29
N THR A 2 19.61 -22.26 -13.51
CA THR A 2 18.31 -21.65 -13.80
C THR A 2 17.24 -22.61 -13.28
N ARG A 3 16.78 -22.41 -12.04
CA ARG A 3 15.54 -23.06 -11.61
C ARG A 3 14.47 -22.63 -12.60
N ASN A 4 13.79 -23.59 -13.23
CA ASN A 4 12.58 -23.33 -13.98
C ASN A 4 11.57 -22.76 -12.96
N ILE A 5 11.40 -21.43 -12.92
CA ILE A 5 10.49 -20.78 -11.97
C ILE A 5 9.09 -20.95 -12.55
N GLN A 6 8.42 -22.05 -12.18
CA GLN A 6 7.01 -22.23 -12.48
C GLN A 6 6.20 -21.43 -11.45
N PHE A 7 5.39 -20.48 -11.94
CA PHE A 7 4.42 -19.78 -11.09
C PHE A 7 3.30 -20.74 -10.65
N PRO A 8 2.71 -20.53 -9.46
CA PRO A 8 1.49 -21.23 -9.09
C PRO A 8 0.34 -20.78 -10.00
N THR A 9 -0.71 -21.60 -10.12
CA THR A 9 -1.86 -21.28 -10.99
C THR A 9 -3.16 -21.11 -10.20
N ARG A 10 -4.19 -20.53 -10.83
CA ARG A 10 -5.51 -20.33 -10.25
C ARG A 10 -6.14 -21.66 -9.82
N GLU A 11 -5.86 -22.74 -10.56
CA GLU A 11 -6.33 -24.08 -10.26
C GLU A 11 -5.76 -24.61 -8.94
N ASP A 12 -4.57 -24.18 -8.53
CA ASP A 12 -4.01 -24.54 -7.22
C ASP A 12 -4.80 -23.89 -6.07
N LEU A 13 -5.37 -22.69 -6.27
CA LEU A 13 -6.29 -22.07 -5.31
C LEU A 13 -7.71 -22.62 -5.42
N ASP A 14 -8.19 -22.92 -6.63
CA ASP A 14 -9.53 -23.48 -6.84
C ASP A 14 -9.69 -24.83 -6.12
N LYS A 15 -8.64 -25.66 -6.06
CA LYS A 15 -8.62 -26.93 -5.29
C LYS A 15 -8.89 -26.73 -3.80
N VAL A 16 -8.48 -25.60 -3.24
CA VAL A 16 -8.55 -25.32 -1.80
C VAL A 16 -9.79 -24.47 -1.46
N CYS A 17 -10.16 -23.55 -2.34
CA CYS A 17 -11.22 -22.58 -2.14
C CYS A 17 -12.02 -22.38 -3.44
N PRO A 18 -12.87 -23.36 -3.82
CA PRO A 18 -13.59 -23.32 -5.09
C PRO A 18 -14.69 -22.26 -5.13
N ASP A 19 -15.35 -22.02 -3.99
CA ASP A 19 -16.58 -21.21 -3.93
C ASP A 19 -16.37 -19.78 -3.43
N ASN A 20 -15.19 -19.43 -2.92
CA ASN A 20 -14.89 -18.09 -2.43
C ASN A 20 -13.73 -17.46 -3.21
N PRO A 21 -13.81 -16.16 -3.56
CA PRO A 21 -12.69 -15.47 -4.20
C PRO A 21 -11.48 -15.42 -3.25
N VAL A 22 -10.30 -15.73 -3.80
CA VAL A 22 -9.02 -15.69 -3.07
C VAL A 22 -8.08 -14.72 -3.76
N VAL A 23 -7.47 -13.84 -2.96
CA VAL A 23 -6.43 -12.91 -3.42
C VAL A 23 -5.24 -13.01 -2.48
N MET A 24 -4.08 -13.39 -3.01
CA MET A 24 -2.83 -13.48 -2.26
C MET A 24 -1.79 -12.53 -2.82
N TYR A 25 -1.36 -11.58 -1.99
CA TYR A 25 -0.28 -10.66 -2.35
C TYR A 25 1.07 -11.35 -2.19
N ARG A 26 1.88 -11.32 -3.24
CA ARG A 26 3.29 -11.68 -3.14
C ARG A 26 4.00 -10.62 -2.28
N VAL A 27 4.99 -11.03 -1.49
CA VAL A 27 5.67 -10.18 -0.49
C VAL A 27 6.19 -8.82 -0.96
N CYS A 28 6.43 -8.62 -2.27
CA CYS A 28 6.83 -7.31 -2.79
C CYS A 28 5.65 -6.34 -2.99
N MET A 29 4.40 -6.80 -2.87
CA MET A 29 3.18 -6.03 -3.12
C MET A 29 3.01 -5.52 -4.56
N HIS A 30 3.71 -6.12 -5.52
CA HIS A 30 3.61 -5.83 -6.97
C HIS A 30 2.99 -6.98 -7.77
N CYS A 31 2.53 -8.04 -7.10
CA CYS A 31 1.99 -9.21 -7.76
C CYS A 31 0.92 -9.87 -6.91
N LEU A 32 -0.15 -10.30 -7.58
CA LEU A 32 -1.25 -11.07 -7.00
C LEU A 32 -1.26 -12.48 -7.56
N TRP A 33 -1.61 -13.45 -6.71
CA TRP A 33 -2.04 -14.78 -7.12
C TRP A 33 -3.49 -14.96 -6.67
N VAL A 34 -4.38 -15.21 -7.63
CA VAL A 34 -5.83 -15.24 -7.44
C VAL A 34 -6.44 -16.50 -8.04
N ASN A 35 -7.59 -16.90 -7.51
CA ASN A 35 -8.34 -18.05 -8.01
C ASN A 35 -9.28 -17.66 -9.16
N THR A 36 -9.94 -18.65 -9.79
CA THR A 36 -10.85 -18.42 -10.92
C THR A 36 -11.98 -17.47 -10.53
N LYS A 37 -12.54 -17.63 -9.32
CA LYS A 37 -13.63 -16.79 -8.83
C LYS A 37 -13.26 -15.30 -8.72
N ALA A 38 -12.03 -15.02 -8.27
CA ALA A 38 -11.54 -13.64 -8.19
C ALA A 38 -11.29 -13.03 -9.58
N LEU A 39 -10.83 -13.80 -10.57
CA LEU A 39 -10.72 -13.33 -11.96
C LEU A 39 -12.09 -13.00 -12.57
N GLU A 40 -13.08 -13.86 -12.36
CA GLU A 40 -14.47 -13.64 -12.82
C GLU A 40 -15.03 -12.33 -12.26
N LEU A 41 -14.91 -12.11 -10.95
CA LEU A 41 -15.37 -10.90 -10.29
C LEU A 41 -14.63 -9.65 -10.78
N ALA A 42 -13.34 -9.77 -11.08
CA ALA A 42 -12.53 -8.70 -11.65
C ALA A 42 -12.79 -8.46 -13.15
N GLY A 43 -13.63 -9.27 -13.80
CA GLY A 43 -13.91 -9.19 -15.23
C GLY A 43 -12.73 -9.56 -16.13
N ILE A 44 -11.80 -10.38 -15.62
CA ILE A 44 -10.63 -10.86 -16.36
C ILE A 44 -10.95 -12.20 -17.02
N THR A 45 -10.75 -12.27 -18.33
CA THR A 45 -10.83 -13.49 -19.14
C THR A 45 -9.47 -13.81 -19.77
N ASP A 46 -9.35 -14.97 -20.39
CA ASP A 46 -8.13 -15.37 -21.11
C ASP A 46 -7.77 -14.36 -22.23
N ASP A 47 -8.77 -13.69 -22.81
CA ASP A 47 -8.64 -12.69 -23.88
C ASP A 47 -8.35 -11.25 -23.39
N THR A 48 -8.47 -10.96 -22.08
CA THR A 48 -8.30 -9.61 -21.52
C THR A 48 -6.90 -9.08 -21.81
N LYS A 49 -6.77 -7.98 -22.55
CA LYS A 49 -5.45 -7.41 -22.87
C LYS A 49 -4.73 -6.93 -21.60
N ASP A 50 -3.41 -7.09 -21.60
CA ASP A 50 -2.57 -6.55 -20.53
C ASP A 50 -2.68 -5.03 -20.51
N PRO A 51 -2.86 -4.41 -19.33
CA PRO A 51 -2.86 -2.96 -19.22
C PRO A 51 -1.46 -2.39 -19.41
N LEU A 52 -1.36 -1.11 -19.77
CA LEU A 52 -0.08 -0.43 -19.80
C LEU A 52 0.58 -0.48 -18.41
N GLY A 53 1.79 -1.05 -18.34
CA GLY A 53 2.55 -1.15 -17.08
C GLY A 53 2.12 -2.29 -16.15
N GLY A 54 1.47 -3.34 -16.66
CA GLY A 54 1.19 -4.57 -15.92
C GLY A 54 0.96 -5.76 -16.85
N GLU A 55 0.92 -6.97 -16.30
CA GLU A 55 0.79 -8.20 -17.09
C GLU A 55 -0.17 -9.19 -16.43
N ILE A 56 -0.97 -9.87 -17.24
CA ILE A 56 -1.75 -11.04 -16.85
C ILE A 56 -0.97 -12.27 -17.33
N ILE A 57 -0.35 -12.99 -16.40
CA ILE A 57 0.50 -14.14 -16.72
C ILE A 57 -0.37 -15.26 -17.29
N ARG A 58 -0.03 -15.71 -18.49
CA ARG A 58 -0.70 -16.81 -19.20
C ARG A 58 0.19 -18.03 -19.31
N ASP A 59 -0.43 -19.20 -19.36
CA ASP A 59 0.26 -20.45 -19.67
C ASP A 59 0.54 -20.58 -21.19
N GLU A 60 1.17 -21.69 -21.59
CA GLU A 60 1.50 -21.98 -23.00
C GLU A 60 0.27 -22.08 -23.92
N LYS A 61 -0.93 -22.24 -23.36
CA LYS A 61 -2.20 -22.30 -24.09
C LYS A 61 -2.90 -20.94 -24.14
N GLY A 62 -2.32 -19.90 -23.57
CA GLY A 62 -2.90 -18.56 -23.49
C GLY A 62 -3.92 -18.39 -22.38
N VAL A 63 -4.03 -19.35 -21.45
CA VAL A 63 -5.00 -19.32 -20.35
C VAL A 63 -4.45 -18.47 -19.20
N ALA A 64 -5.26 -17.56 -18.67
CA ALA A 64 -4.87 -16.70 -17.56
C ALA A 64 -4.62 -17.54 -16.30
N THR A 65 -3.38 -17.53 -15.80
CA THR A 65 -2.95 -18.38 -14.67
C THR A 65 -3.44 -17.88 -13.32
N GLY A 66 -4.07 -16.72 -13.22
CA GLY A 66 -4.38 -16.08 -11.95
C GLY A 66 -3.21 -15.33 -11.32
N VAL A 67 -2.05 -15.26 -11.97
CA VAL A 67 -0.95 -14.39 -11.55
C VAL A 67 -1.01 -13.07 -12.31
N LEU A 68 -1.08 -11.96 -11.58
CA LEU A 68 -1.20 -10.59 -12.10
C LEU A 68 -0.04 -9.73 -11.57
N THR A 69 0.51 -8.85 -12.39
CA THR A 69 1.61 -7.95 -12.00
C THR A 69 1.27 -6.49 -12.21
N ASP A 70 1.82 -5.64 -11.33
CA ASP A 70 1.75 -4.17 -11.40
C ASP A 70 0.36 -3.64 -11.77
N ALA A 71 0.18 -2.92 -12.88
CA ALA A 71 -1.10 -2.31 -13.23
C ALA A 71 -2.25 -3.32 -13.41
N ALA A 72 -1.96 -4.59 -13.72
CA ALA A 72 -2.99 -5.63 -13.85
C ALA A 72 -3.63 -6.01 -12.51
N THR A 73 -2.93 -5.79 -11.40
CA THR A 73 -3.47 -6.05 -10.05
C THR A 73 -4.65 -5.14 -9.69
N GLN A 74 -4.73 -3.96 -10.31
CA GLN A 74 -5.76 -2.96 -9.99
C GLN A 74 -7.19 -3.45 -10.26
N ALA A 75 -7.38 -4.31 -11.26
CA ALA A 75 -8.70 -4.87 -11.56
C ALA A 75 -9.21 -5.73 -10.39
N VAL A 76 -8.31 -6.48 -9.74
CA VAL A 76 -8.63 -7.28 -8.55
C VAL A 76 -8.71 -6.40 -7.30
N ASP A 77 -7.81 -5.44 -7.10
CA ASP A 77 -7.86 -4.57 -5.92
C ASP A 77 -9.20 -3.84 -5.79
N LYS A 78 -9.85 -3.49 -6.91
CA LYS A 78 -11.16 -2.83 -6.94
C LYS A 78 -12.33 -3.68 -6.46
N ILE A 79 -12.22 -5.01 -6.51
CA ILE A 79 -13.29 -5.91 -6.06
C ILE A 79 -13.18 -6.25 -4.57
N ILE A 80 -12.04 -5.97 -3.95
CA ILE A 80 -11.82 -6.22 -2.52
C ILE A 80 -12.63 -5.20 -1.72
N PRO A 81 -13.56 -5.64 -0.86
CA PRO A 81 -14.32 -4.73 -0.01
C PRO A 81 -13.37 -3.91 0.86
N PRO A 82 -13.61 -2.59 1.04
CA PRO A 82 -12.85 -1.81 1.99
C PRO A 82 -13.06 -2.33 3.41
N TYR A 83 -12.05 -2.20 4.25
CA TYR A 83 -12.16 -2.48 5.67
C TYR A 83 -13.16 -1.51 6.31
N THR A 84 -13.99 -2.06 7.19
CA THR A 84 -14.81 -1.28 8.11
C THR A 84 -13.99 -0.89 9.34
N VAL A 85 -14.46 0.11 10.09
CA VAL A 85 -13.89 0.49 11.39
C VAL A 85 -13.80 -0.72 12.32
N ASP A 86 -14.85 -1.55 12.36
CA ASP A 86 -14.90 -2.73 13.21
C ASP A 86 -13.89 -3.80 12.76
N ASN A 87 -13.65 -3.96 11.46
CA ASN A 87 -12.58 -4.85 10.98
C ASN A 87 -11.21 -4.39 11.50
N VAL A 88 -10.91 -3.09 11.42
CA VAL A 88 -9.63 -2.54 11.89
C VAL A 88 -9.51 -2.65 13.41
N MET A 89 -10.55 -2.32 14.16
CA MET A 89 -10.58 -2.49 15.62
C MET A 89 -10.36 -3.95 16.05
N HIS A 90 -10.81 -4.92 15.26
CA HIS A 90 -10.53 -6.33 15.51
C HIS A 90 -9.05 -6.69 15.26
N MET A 91 -8.42 -6.08 14.26
CA MET A 91 -7.01 -6.33 13.91
C MET A 91 -6.02 -5.66 14.86
N LEU A 92 -6.31 -4.46 15.35
CA LEU A 92 -5.37 -3.64 16.14
C LEU A 92 -4.81 -4.37 17.39
N PRO A 93 -5.61 -5.06 18.23
CA PRO A 93 -5.06 -5.81 19.37
C PRO A 93 -4.13 -6.97 18.96
N LEU A 94 -4.38 -7.59 17.80
CA LEU A 94 -3.52 -8.67 17.27
C LEU A 94 -2.17 -8.12 16.80
N ILE A 95 -2.20 -6.95 16.15
CA ILE A 95 -1.00 -6.20 15.75
C ILE A 95 -0.22 -5.77 16.99
N GLU A 96 -0.88 -5.14 17.95
CA GLU A 96 -0.27 -4.73 19.23
C GLU A 96 0.39 -5.89 19.95
N LYS A 97 -0.29 -7.03 20.11
CA LYS A 97 0.28 -8.22 20.74
C LYS A 97 1.59 -8.63 20.07
N THR A 98 1.68 -8.49 18.75
CA THR A 98 2.89 -8.80 17.98
C THR A 98 3.99 -7.76 18.17
N TYR A 99 3.65 -6.48 18.32
CA TYR A 99 4.64 -5.43 18.59
C TYR A 99 5.15 -5.48 20.03
N LEU A 100 4.25 -5.56 21.01
CA LEU A 100 4.60 -5.59 22.42
C LEU A 100 5.44 -6.81 22.80
N LYS A 101 5.16 -8.00 22.24
CA LYS A 101 6.01 -9.19 22.49
C LYS A 101 7.46 -9.01 22.01
N ASN A 102 7.69 -8.07 21.09
CA ASN A 102 9.01 -7.72 20.55
C ASN A 102 9.55 -6.41 21.16
N GLY A 103 8.93 -5.86 22.20
CA GLY A 103 9.35 -4.62 22.87
C GLY A 103 9.06 -3.33 22.09
N ILE A 104 8.26 -3.40 21.00
CA ILE A 104 7.86 -2.23 20.22
C ILE A 104 6.65 -1.59 20.91
N THR A 105 6.84 -0.39 21.46
CA THR A 105 5.81 0.35 22.22
C THR A 105 5.23 1.54 21.47
N THR A 106 5.88 1.97 20.39
CA THR A 106 5.47 3.11 19.56
C THR A 106 5.61 2.74 18.10
N VAL A 107 4.63 3.10 17.28
CA VAL A 107 4.62 2.92 15.83
C VAL A 107 4.41 4.25 15.14
N VAL A 108 5.24 4.51 14.13
CA VAL A 108 5.02 5.58 13.16
C VAL A 108 4.30 4.98 11.96
N ASP A 109 3.00 5.25 11.83
CA ASP A 109 2.18 4.77 10.73
C ASP A 109 2.34 5.71 9.52
N LEU A 110 3.05 5.25 8.49
CA LEU A 110 3.37 6.00 7.28
C LEU A 110 2.32 5.82 6.18
N GLY A 111 1.07 6.18 6.46
CA GLY A 111 -0.01 6.12 5.47
C GLY A 111 -1.41 5.92 6.05
N ALA A 112 -1.56 5.85 7.37
CA ALA A 112 -2.83 5.63 8.08
C ALA A 112 -3.51 4.32 7.63
N GLY A 113 -2.83 3.18 7.82
CA GLY A 113 -3.44 1.86 7.60
C GLY A 113 -3.52 1.39 6.14
N PHE A 114 -2.60 1.85 5.29
CA PHE A 114 -2.47 1.38 3.91
C PHE A 114 -2.03 -0.10 3.85
N LEU A 115 -2.73 -0.93 3.08
CA LEU A 115 -2.37 -2.35 2.86
C LEU A 115 -1.65 -2.63 1.53
N SER A 116 -1.84 -1.80 0.51
CA SER A 116 -1.19 -1.93 -0.80
C SER A 116 -0.89 -0.55 -1.39
N PRO A 117 0.29 -0.30 -2.01
CA PRO A 117 0.61 0.97 -2.67
C PRO A 117 -0.42 1.46 -3.69
N ALA A 118 -1.21 0.54 -4.27
CA ALA A 118 -2.26 0.80 -5.26
C ALA A 118 -3.70 0.69 -4.69
N GLY A 119 -3.85 0.26 -3.43
CA GLY A 119 -5.16 0.10 -2.79
C GLY A 119 -5.84 1.42 -2.45
N PRO A 120 -7.17 1.41 -2.21
CA PRO A 120 -7.91 2.61 -1.82
C PRO A 120 -7.35 3.18 -0.51
N ALA A 121 -7.25 4.52 -0.44
CA ALA A 121 -6.84 5.20 0.76
C ALA A 121 -7.89 5.02 1.86
N GLN A 122 -7.54 4.30 2.93
CA GLN A 122 -8.42 4.00 4.06
C GLN A 122 -7.99 4.73 5.35
N GLY A 123 -7.32 5.87 5.17
CA GLY A 123 -6.77 6.67 6.26
C GLY A 123 -7.80 7.05 7.31
N ASP A 124 -8.98 7.48 6.86
CA ASP A 124 -10.08 7.88 7.74
C ASP A 124 -10.59 6.71 8.57
N THR A 125 -10.81 5.54 7.93
CA THR A 125 -11.19 4.31 8.63
C THR A 125 -10.18 3.91 9.70
N MET A 126 -8.88 3.93 9.38
CA MET A 126 -7.83 3.59 10.33
C MET A 126 -7.80 4.55 11.52
N ILE A 127 -7.85 5.86 11.27
CA ILE A 127 -7.83 6.88 12.32
C ILE A 127 -9.07 6.77 13.22
N LYS A 128 -10.26 6.60 12.64
CA LYS A 128 -11.50 6.37 13.39
C LYS A 128 -11.43 5.09 14.25
N ALA A 129 -10.88 4.01 13.70
CA ALA A 129 -10.68 2.77 14.43
C ALA A 129 -9.67 2.88 15.57
N LEU A 130 -8.56 3.62 15.37
CA LEU A 130 -7.60 3.93 16.43
C LEU A 130 -8.27 4.71 17.55
N LYS A 131 -8.94 5.84 17.23
CA LYS A 131 -9.68 6.67 18.19
C LYS A 131 -10.67 5.85 19.02
N LYS A 132 -11.55 5.11 18.36
CA LYS A 132 -12.54 4.24 19.01
C LYS A 132 -11.88 3.13 19.85
N SER A 133 -10.75 2.56 19.40
CA SER A 133 -10.01 1.55 20.16
C SER A 133 -9.37 2.13 21.42
N TYR A 134 -8.89 3.39 21.40
CA TYR A 134 -8.38 4.06 22.60
C TYR A 134 -9.51 4.44 23.56
N GLU A 135 -10.65 4.92 23.06
CA GLU A 135 -11.84 5.23 23.86
C GLU A 135 -12.38 4.00 24.59
N GLU A 136 -12.34 2.84 23.93
CA GLU A 136 -12.75 1.55 24.50
C GLU A 136 -11.61 0.81 25.23
N ASP A 137 -10.44 1.44 25.38
CA ASP A 137 -9.24 0.90 26.02
C ASP A 137 -8.76 -0.47 25.48
N LYS A 138 -9.03 -0.74 24.21
CA LYS A 138 -8.68 -1.99 23.51
C LYS A 138 -7.22 -2.05 23.06
N VAL A 139 -6.53 -0.91 23.02
CA VAL A 139 -5.16 -0.75 22.53
C VAL A 139 -4.38 0.20 23.45
N LYS A 140 -3.12 -0.10 23.69
CA LYS A 140 -2.15 0.62 24.54
C LYS A 140 -0.94 1.15 23.77
N LEU A 141 -0.64 0.59 22.61
CA LEU A 141 0.45 0.97 21.72
C LEU A 141 0.34 2.45 21.38
N ARG A 142 1.46 3.17 21.37
CA ARG A 142 1.47 4.57 20.90
C ARG A 142 1.52 4.61 19.37
N SER A 143 0.66 5.41 18.75
CA SER A 143 0.63 5.62 17.30
C SER A 143 0.90 7.07 16.93
N TYR A 144 1.87 7.28 16.04
CA TYR A 144 2.12 8.55 15.38
C TYR A 144 1.77 8.42 13.90
N VAL A 145 0.70 9.06 13.47
CA VAL A 145 0.07 8.81 12.17
C VAL A 145 0.44 9.89 11.17
N TYR A 146 0.90 9.43 10.00
CA TYR A 146 1.10 10.22 8.79
C TYR A 146 -0.01 9.89 7.78
N VAL A 147 -0.69 10.92 7.29
CA VAL A 147 -1.74 10.83 6.28
C VAL A 147 -1.16 11.16 4.90
N ARG A 148 -1.67 10.54 3.83
CA ARG A 148 -1.25 10.90 2.47
C ARG A 148 -1.95 12.18 2.00
N PRO A 149 -1.33 12.96 1.09
CA PRO A 149 -2.03 14.05 0.40
C PRO A 149 -3.35 13.59 -0.19
N GLY A 150 -4.41 14.38 0.03
CA GLY A 150 -5.78 14.08 -0.37
C GLY A 150 -6.80 14.79 0.52
N GLU A 151 -8.09 14.58 0.25
CA GLU A 151 -9.20 15.27 0.93
C GLU A 151 -9.13 15.15 2.46
N LEU A 152 -8.83 13.96 2.97
CA LEU A 152 -8.69 13.74 4.42
C LEU A 152 -7.59 14.61 5.04
N LEU A 153 -6.41 14.67 4.43
CA LEU A 153 -5.32 15.48 4.95
C LEU A 153 -5.64 16.98 4.82
N ASP A 154 -6.37 17.38 3.79
CA ASP A 154 -6.85 18.74 3.63
C ASP A 154 -7.85 19.15 4.73
N GLU A 155 -8.67 18.24 5.24
CA GLU A 155 -9.48 18.47 6.43
C GLU A 155 -8.62 18.66 7.69
N TYR A 156 -7.60 17.83 7.86
CA TYR A 156 -6.63 17.97 8.95
C TYR A 156 -5.85 19.28 8.89
N TYR A 157 -5.49 19.77 7.70
CA TYR A 157 -4.87 21.08 7.54
C TYR A 157 -5.78 22.24 7.96
N LYS A 158 -7.10 22.12 7.76
CA LYS A 158 -8.06 23.14 8.21
C LYS A 158 -8.26 23.13 9.72
N ASN A 159 -8.28 21.95 10.33
CA ASN A 159 -8.58 21.78 11.76
C ASN A 159 -7.33 21.83 12.65
N GLY A 160 -6.15 21.64 12.08
CA GLY A 160 -4.88 21.53 12.78
C GLY A 160 -4.53 20.08 13.18
N PRO A 161 -3.27 19.84 13.58
CA PRO A 161 -2.83 18.51 14.01
C PRO A 161 -3.46 18.10 15.34
N GLU A 162 -3.77 16.82 15.49
CA GLU A 162 -4.22 16.24 16.76
C GLU A 162 -3.00 15.65 17.48
N ILE A 163 -2.63 16.21 18.63
CA ILE A 163 -1.38 15.87 19.33
C ILE A 163 -1.69 15.35 20.73
N GLY A 164 -1.09 14.20 21.08
CA GLY A 164 -1.11 13.68 22.44
C GLY A 164 -2.47 13.19 22.95
N LEU A 165 -3.37 12.77 22.04
CA LEU A 165 -4.68 12.25 22.42
C LEU A 165 -4.55 10.94 23.25
N TYR A 166 -5.54 10.71 24.11
CA TYR A 166 -5.69 9.48 24.90
C TYR A 166 -4.46 9.15 25.79
N ASP A 167 -4.00 10.13 26.56
CA ASP A 167 -2.79 10.01 27.41
C ASP A 167 -1.52 9.78 26.58
N ASP A 168 -1.29 10.66 25.60
CA ASP A 168 -0.12 10.62 24.70
C ASP A 168 -0.01 9.33 23.85
N ARG A 169 -1.11 8.61 23.65
CA ARG A 169 -1.13 7.38 22.83
C ARG A 169 -1.36 7.64 21.35
N LEU A 170 -2.03 8.73 20.97
CA LEU A 170 -2.27 9.05 19.55
C LEU A 170 -1.84 10.46 19.19
N THR A 171 -1.08 10.58 18.10
CA THR A 171 -0.81 11.84 17.41
C THR A 171 -1.07 11.67 15.92
N VAL A 172 -1.85 12.58 15.32
CA VAL A 172 -2.08 12.70 13.86
C VAL A 172 -1.50 14.04 13.42
N ARG A 173 -0.26 14.00 12.94
CA ARG A 173 0.53 15.22 12.62
C ARG A 173 1.49 15.03 11.43
N GLY A 174 1.41 13.90 10.74
CA GLY A 174 2.31 13.61 9.63
C GLY A 174 1.66 13.69 8.25
N GLN A 175 2.45 14.08 7.24
CA GLN A 175 2.17 13.91 5.82
C GLN A 175 3.15 12.88 5.24
N LYS A 176 2.64 11.82 4.60
CA LYS A 176 3.47 10.84 3.87
C LYS A 176 3.39 11.03 2.35
N ILE A 177 4.53 11.36 1.73
CA ILE A 177 4.71 11.47 0.28
C ILE A 177 5.51 10.27 -0.25
N PHE A 178 5.27 9.88 -1.50
CA PHE A 178 6.12 8.95 -2.26
C PHE A 178 6.67 9.65 -3.50
N ALA A 179 7.97 9.95 -3.51
CA ALA A 179 8.61 10.69 -4.60
C ALA A 179 9.08 9.77 -5.74
N ASP A 180 9.40 8.51 -5.45
CA ASP A 180 9.73 7.49 -6.45
C ASP A 180 9.17 6.10 -6.10
N GLY A 181 9.62 5.07 -6.83
CA GLY A 181 9.21 3.68 -6.67
C GLY A 181 10.20 2.83 -5.86
N THR A 182 10.50 1.63 -6.35
CA THR A 182 11.39 0.65 -5.70
C THR A 182 12.44 0.12 -6.68
N LEU A 183 13.58 -0.34 -6.15
CA LEU A 183 14.62 -0.99 -6.97
C LEU A 183 14.11 -2.28 -7.62
N GLY A 184 13.33 -3.08 -6.89
CA GLY A 184 12.83 -4.37 -7.38
C GLY A 184 11.93 -4.24 -8.61
N ALA A 185 11.10 -3.21 -8.66
CA ALA A 185 10.26 -2.88 -9.82
C ALA A 185 10.98 -1.98 -10.84
N ARG A 186 12.26 -1.68 -10.64
CA ARG A 186 13.06 -0.72 -11.44
C ARG A 186 12.36 0.64 -11.58
N SER A 187 11.72 1.11 -10.52
CA SER A 187 10.95 2.36 -10.52
C SER A 187 11.51 3.42 -9.58
N ALA A 188 12.52 3.10 -8.77
CA ALA A 188 13.29 4.10 -8.03
C ALA A 188 14.10 4.98 -9.00
N TRP A 189 14.19 6.28 -8.72
CA TRP A 189 14.68 7.29 -9.67
C TRP A 189 16.20 7.48 -9.55
N LEU A 190 16.96 6.89 -10.48
CA LEU A 190 18.41 6.84 -10.44
C LEU A 190 19.04 7.95 -11.31
N LEU A 191 20.30 8.28 -11.03
CA LEU A 191 21.13 9.16 -11.86
C LEU A 191 21.58 8.44 -13.12
N GLU A 192 21.92 7.15 -12.99
CA GLU A 192 22.36 6.29 -14.08
C GLU A 192 21.38 5.16 -14.37
N ASP A 193 21.62 4.48 -15.50
CA ASP A 193 20.79 3.34 -15.89
C ASP A 193 20.87 2.23 -14.85
N TYR A 194 19.77 1.50 -14.68
CA TYR A 194 19.77 0.26 -13.94
C TYR A 194 20.79 -0.71 -14.58
N SER A 195 21.70 -1.26 -13.77
CA SER A 195 22.76 -2.16 -14.25
C SER A 195 22.25 -3.39 -15.01
N ASP A 196 21.01 -3.81 -14.74
CA ASP A 196 20.33 -4.93 -15.37
C ASP A 196 19.25 -4.52 -16.38
N ARG A 197 19.13 -3.22 -16.67
CA ARG A 197 18.21 -2.66 -17.66
C ARG A 197 18.79 -1.36 -18.27
N PRO A 198 19.74 -1.47 -19.21
CA PRO A 198 20.29 -0.32 -19.92
C PRO A 198 19.20 0.54 -20.58
N GLY A 199 19.39 1.86 -20.57
CA GLY A 199 18.44 2.86 -21.07
C GLY A 199 17.28 3.20 -20.13
N HIS A 200 17.22 2.60 -18.93
CA HIS A 200 16.13 2.82 -17.97
C HIS A 200 16.66 3.34 -16.63
N LYS A 201 16.15 4.48 -16.17
CA LYS A 201 16.57 5.17 -14.92
C LYS A 201 15.49 5.24 -13.84
N GLY A 202 14.40 4.50 -14.01
CA GLY A 202 13.22 4.58 -13.14
C GLY A 202 12.39 5.83 -13.37
N ASN A 203 11.53 6.20 -12.42
CA ASN A 203 10.52 7.23 -12.61
C ASN A 203 10.41 8.15 -11.38
N ASN A 204 10.32 9.46 -11.59
CA ASN A 204 9.78 10.38 -10.60
C ASN A 204 8.25 10.26 -10.57
N ARG A 205 7.64 10.45 -9.39
CA ARG A 205 6.17 10.43 -9.22
C ARG A 205 5.53 11.81 -9.28
N MET A 206 6.32 12.86 -9.15
CA MET A 206 5.89 14.25 -9.16
C MET A 206 7.05 15.15 -9.57
N SER A 207 6.75 16.39 -9.92
CA SER A 207 7.77 17.42 -10.16
C SER A 207 8.34 17.96 -8.84
N SER A 208 9.48 18.65 -8.91
CA SER A 208 10.08 19.30 -7.74
C SER A 208 9.16 20.40 -7.18
N GLU A 209 8.47 21.13 -8.05
CA GLU A 209 7.53 22.18 -7.68
C GLU A 209 6.29 21.61 -6.98
N GLU A 210 5.77 20.47 -7.46
CA GLU A 210 4.67 19.77 -6.79
C GLU A 210 5.09 19.28 -5.41
N LEU A 211 6.29 18.69 -5.29
CA LEU A 211 6.83 18.24 -4.01
C LEU A 211 7.01 19.40 -3.03
N GLU A 212 7.62 20.50 -3.47
CA GLU A 212 7.81 21.71 -2.67
C GLU A 212 6.47 22.28 -2.19
N SER A 213 5.47 22.35 -3.08
CA SER A 213 4.13 22.80 -2.76
C SER A 213 3.48 21.93 -1.67
N LEU A 214 3.58 20.60 -1.77
CA LEU A 214 3.05 19.67 -0.75
C LEU A 214 3.77 19.82 0.60
N VAL A 215 5.10 19.97 0.59
CA VAL A 215 5.90 20.18 1.81
C VAL A 215 5.53 21.50 2.46
N LYS A 216 5.42 22.58 1.66
CA LYS A 216 5.06 23.91 2.15
C LYS A 216 3.66 23.91 2.76
N LYS A 217 2.68 23.30 2.08
CA LYS A 217 1.30 23.18 2.58
C LYS A 217 1.26 22.48 3.94
N ALA A 218 2.00 21.39 4.11
CA ALA A 218 2.09 20.69 5.39
C ALA A 218 2.75 21.54 6.48
N TYR A 219 3.86 22.20 6.14
CA TYR A 219 4.61 23.05 7.06
C TYR A 219 3.77 24.22 7.57
N ASP A 220 3.12 24.95 6.66
CA ASP A 220 2.25 26.09 7.00
C ASP A 220 1.08 25.66 7.92
N ALA A 221 0.62 24.42 7.78
CA ALA A 221 -0.45 23.84 8.62
C ALA A 221 0.06 23.19 9.93
N GLY A 222 1.36 23.22 10.23
CA GLY A 222 1.94 22.66 11.45
C GLY A 222 2.20 21.14 11.44
N PHE A 223 2.15 20.52 10.26
CA PHE A 223 2.40 19.09 10.03
C PHE A 223 3.86 18.80 9.65
N GLN A 224 4.33 17.62 10.03
CA GLN A 224 5.63 17.10 9.61
C GLN A 224 5.50 16.36 8.28
N THR A 225 6.49 16.44 7.41
CA THR A 225 6.50 15.69 6.15
C THR A 225 7.54 14.58 6.17
N THR A 226 7.17 13.40 5.68
CA THR A 226 8.08 12.30 5.36
C THR A 226 7.93 11.96 3.88
N ILE A 227 9.06 11.85 3.19
CA ILE A 227 9.13 11.56 1.76
C ILE A 227 9.77 10.19 1.60
N HIS A 228 9.07 9.24 0.98
CA HIS A 228 9.68 8.01 0.49
C HIS A 228 10.52 8.35 -0.74
N GLY A 229 11.81 8.03 -0.66
CA GLY A 229 12.76 8.14 -1.75
C GLY A 229 13.78 7.02 -1.67
N ILE A 230 13.96 6.28 -2.75
CA ILE A 230 14.94 5.18 -2.84
C ILE A 230 16.10 5.54 -3.76
N GLY A 231 15.81 6.12 -4.93
CA GLY A 231 16.82 6.50 -5.90
C GLY A 231 17.56 7.77 -5.50
N GLU A 232 18.86 7.79 -5.76
CA GLU A 232 19.77 8.86 -5.35
C GLU A 232 19.50 10.19 -6.05
N ARG A 233 18.75 10.18 -7.17
CA ARG A 233 18.37 11.40 -7.88
C ARG A 233 17.45 12.30 -7.08
N LEU A 234 16.78 11.77 -6.06
CA LEU A 234 15.94 12.55 -5.14
C LEU A 234 16.73 13.41 -4.15
N LEU A 235 18.05 13.24 -4.09
CA LEU A 235 18.92 13.96 -3.14
C LEU A 235 19.60 15.19 -3.78
N ILE A 236 19.36 15.45 -5.07
CA ILE A 236 19.97 16.55 -5.83
C ILE A 236 18.91 17.41 -6.52
#